data_AF-E4ZX91-F1
#
_entry.id   AF-E4ZX91-F1
#
_cell.length_a   1.000
_cell.length_b   1.000
_cell.length_c   1.000
_cell.angle_alpha   90.00
_cell.angle_beta   90.00
_cell.angle_gamma   90.00
#
_symmetry.space_group_name_H-M   'P 1'
#
loop_
_entity.id
_entity.type
_entity.pdbx_description
1 polymer ?
#
loop_
_entity_poly.entity_id
_entity_poly.type
_entity_poly.pdbx_seq_one_letter_code
_entity_poly.pdbx_strand_id
1 'polypeptide(L)'
;MAGTKSVLAAGVKRKRDPSKPERRESKAKSRRKSPSSDDSDDVQTDIALLEAKILESRKHYNNIATLVQLARQPEAANDGSILAAVALCRVFSRLLATGDMAKPKGMGEAEAVVVSWLRERYREFMDVLLDDFLTSNQPSKQSVALTLVMRLVKEESKAEKDYKLKNGWLPKLIQILLSLPLDDLNRDEFVDKYFKQFDDIRFQTFQTIK
;
A
#
# COMPACT_ATOMS: atom_id res chain seq x y z
N MET A 1 10.17 -53.53 68.72
CA MET A 1 11.33 -52.62 68.82
C MET A 1 10.86 -51.28 68.26
N ALA A 2 10.26 -50.37 69.04
CA ALA A 2 10.93 -49.42 69.96
C ALA A 2 12.18 -48.82 69.31
N GLY A 3 12.35 -47.52 69.07
CA GLY A 3 11.60 -46.31 69.44
C GLY A 3 12.18 -45.10 68.65
N THR A 4 11.44 -44.00 68.44
CA THR A 4 11.48 -42.75 69.24
C THR A 4 12.82 -41.98 69.16
N LYS A 5 12.93 -40.64 69.02
CA LYS A 5 11.99 -39.50 69.00
C LYS A 5 12.80 -38.19 68.85
N SER A 6 12.17 -37.14 68.30
CA SER A 6 12.27 -35.71 68.71
C SER A 6 13.59 -34.96 68.41
N VAL A 7 13.66 -33.65 68.12
CA VAL A 7 13.02 -32.49 68.79
C VAL A 7 12.91 -31.27 67.84
N LEU A 8 11.82 -30.52 68.00
CA LEU A 8 11.50 -29.19 67.45
C LEU A 8 12.22 -28.06 68.22
N ALA A 9 12.59 -26.94 67.57
CA ALA A 9 12.52 -25.61 68.21
C ALA A 9 12.63 -24.46 67.19
N ALA A 10 11.70 -23.51 67.31
CA ALA A 10 11.65 -22.25 66.58
C ALA A 10 12.48 -21.15 67.27
N GLY A 11 12.90 -20.13 66.51
CA GLY A 11 13.03 -18.78 67.05
C GLY A 11 14.24 -17.92 66.65
N VAL A 12 13.90 -16.70 66.20
CA VAL A 12 14.56 -15.42 66.52
C VAL A 12 15.67 -14.88 65.58
N LYS A 13 15.23 -13.93 64.75
CA LYS A 13 15.77 -12.57 64.49
C LYS A 13 17.30 -12.39 64.49
N ARG A 14 17.86 -12.00 63.33
CA ARG A 14 18.91 -10.97 63.31
C ARG A 14 18.65 -9.89 62.26
N LYS A 15 18.77 -8.68 62.78
CA LYS A 15 18.51 -7.35 62.24
C LYS A 15 19.71 -6.93 61.37
N ARG A 16 19.40 -6.24 60.28
CA ARG A 16 20.29 -5.57 59.31
C ARG A 16 21.33 -4.68 60.00
N ASP A 17 22.57 -4.67 59.50
CA ASP A 17 23.46 -3.51 59.59
C ASP A 17 24.00 -3.14 58.19
N PRO A 18 24.06 -1.84 57.80
CA PRO A 18 24.25 -1.38 56.44
C PRO A 18 25.57 -0.59 56.26
N SER A 19 26.47 -1.03 55.38
CA SER A 19 27.58 -0.18 54.94
C SER A 19 28.22 -0.63 53.61
N LYS A 20 27.62 -0.12 52.52
CA LYS A 20 28.26 0.31 51.26
C LYS A 20 28.95 -0.75 50.35
N PRO A 21 29.16 -0.42 49.04
CA PRO A 21 28.75 -1.30 47.94
C PRO A 21 29.93 -1.70 47.03
N GLU A 22 29.81 -2.78 46.25
CA GLU A 22 30.44 -2.84 44.92
C GLU A 22 29.92 -4.00 44.06
N ARG A 23 29.05 -3.63 43.11
CA ARG A 23 29.14 -3.93 41.67
C ARG A 23 30.04 -5.09 41.25
N ARG A 24 29.44 -6.17 40.72
CA ARG A 24 29.86 -6.83 39.47
C ARG A 24 28.81 -7.82 38.96
N GLU A 25 28.33 -7.50 37.77
CA GLU A 25 27.30 -8.18 37.00
C GLU A 25 27.74 -9.60 36.58
N SER A 26 26.91 -10.59 36.87
CA SER A 26 27.03 -11.95 36.35
C SER A 26 26.21 -12.11 35.07
N LYS A 27 26.95 -12.20 33.95
CA LYS A 27 26.62 -12.76 32.63
C LYS A 27 25.25 -13.44 32.51
N ALA A 28 24.29 -12.75 31.89
CA ALA A 28 23.11 -13.38 31.30
C ALA A 28 23.45 -13.92 29.90
N LYS A 29 23.22 -15.22 29.71
CA LYS A 29 23.36 -15.92 28.43
C LYS A 29 22.51 -15.24 27.35
N SER A 30 23.18 -14.74 26.32
CA SER A 30 22.58 -14.27 25.07
C SER A 30 21.76 -15.38 24.44
N ARG A 31 20.44 -15.25 24.55
CA ARG A 31 19.45 -16.09 23.89
C ARG A 31 19.31 -15.51 22.47
N ARG A 32 19.95 -16.16 21.49
CA ARG A 32 19.76 -15.84 20.06
C ARG A 32 18.27 -15.91 19.75
N LYS A 33 17.67 -14.75 19.49
CA LYS A 33 16.28 -14.61 19.05
C LYS A 33 16.29 -14.76 17.53
N SER A 34 15.63 -15.81 17.04
CA SER A 34 15.42 -16.05 15.61
C SER A 34 14.61 -14.88 15.00
N PRO A 35 14.94 -14.40 13.79
CA PRO A 35 14.15 -13.37 13.11
C PRO A 35 13.06 -14.05 12.29
N SER A 36 11.81 -13.99 12.73
CA SER A 36 10.67 -14.37 11.89
C SER A 36 9.39 -13.86 12.56
N SER A 37 8.72 -12.90 11.90
CA SER A 37 7.34 -12.37 12.08
C SER A 37 7.14 -10.88 12.43
N ASP A 38 8.12 -10.13 12.95
CA ASP A 38 7.89 -8.70 13.30
C ASP A 38 7.96 -7.76 12.07
N ASP A 39 8.89 -7.99 11.14
CA ASP A 39 9.14 -7.08 10.00
C ASP A 39 7.95 -6.95 9.02
N SER A 40 7.04 -7.94 8.96
CA SER A 40 5.91 -7.92 8.03
C SER A 40 4.77 -7.01 8.49
N ASP A 41 4.46 -7.05 9.78
CA ASP A 41 3.39 -6.22 10.36
C ASP A 41 3.83 -4.75 10.40
N ASP A 42 5.13 -4.50 10.56
CA ASP A 42 5.71 -3.15 10.53
C ASP A 42 5.50 -2.46 9.17
N VAL A 43 5.76 -3.16 8.05
CA VAL A 43 5.59 -2.58 6.70
C VAL A 43 4.12 -2.24 6.41
N GLN A 44 3.18 -3.13 6.77
CA GLN A 44 1.76 -2.86 6.58
C GLN A 44 1.28 -1.68 7.44
N THR A 45 1.73 -1.61 8.70
CA THR A 45 1.40 -0.53 9.62
C THR A 45 1.96 0.80 9.10
N ASP A 46 3.19 0.82 8.61
CA ASP A 46 3.82 2.00 8.03
C ASP A 46 3.07 2.52 6.81
N ILE A 47 2.66 1.63 5.89
CA ILE A 47 1.87 2.01 4.70
C ILE A 47 0.54 2.65 5.14
N ALA A 48 -0.15 2.05 6.12
CA ALA A 48 -1.41 2.59 6.65
C ALA A 48 -1.23 3.96 7.33
N LEU A 49 -0.12 4.16 8.05
CA LEU A 49 0.22 5.45 8.66
C LEU A 49 0.54 6.51 7.61
N LEU A 50 1.24 6.15 6.53
CA LEU A 50 1.50 7.05 5.41
C LEU A 50 0.20 7.45 4.72
N GLU A 51 -0.71 6.50 4.44
CA GLU A 51 -2.04 6.74 3.90
C GLU A 51 -2.82 7.73 4.77
N ALA A 52 -2.93 7.47 6.07
CA ALA A 52 -3.67 8.30 7.01
C ALA A 52 -3.13 9.75 7.03
N LYS A 53 -1.81 9.93 7.10
CA LYS A 53 -1.17 11.25 7.08
C LYS A 53 -1.46 12.03 5.80
N ILE A 54 -1.43 11.37 4.64
CA ILE A 54 -1.73 12.01 3.35
C ILE A 54 -3.18 12.52 3.32
N LEU A 55 -4.11 11.74 3.84
CA LEU A 55 -5.53 12.08 3.88
C LEU A 55 -5.86 13.14 4.94
N GLU A 56 -5.07 13.24 6.00
CA GLU A 56 -5.23 14.25 7.05
C GLU A 56 -4.84 15.66 6.58
N SER A 57 -3.74 15.81 5.85
CA SER A 57 -3.25 17.13 5.45
C SER A 57 -2.44 17.14 4.15
N ARG A 58 -2.66 18.20 3.35
CA ARG A 58 -1.86 18.51 2.15
C ARG A 58 -0.36 18.64 2.44
N LYS A 59 0.03 18.93 3.68
CA LYS A 59 1.44 19.00 4.11
C LYS A 59 2.18 17.67 3.98
N HIS A 60 1.45 16.56 3.95
CA HIS A 60 2.00 15.21 3.89
C HIS A 60 1.96 14.62 2.47
N TYR A 61 1.67 15.41 1.43
CA TYR A 61 1.68 14.94 0.05
C TYR A 61 3.00 14.33 -0.39
N ASN A 62 4.13 14.76 0.18
CA ASN A 62 5.43 14.13 -0.09
C ASN A 62 5.46 12.61 0.21
N ASN A 63 4.62 12.12 1.13
CA ASN A 63 4.50 10.69 1.42
C ASN A 63 3.94 9.88 0.24
N ILE A 64 3.25 10.53 -0.72
CA ILE A 64 2.80 9.88 -1.96
C ILE A 64 4.01 9.36 -2.74
N ALA A 65 5.10 10.14 -2.82
CA ALA A 65 6.32 9.70 -3.50
C ALA A 65 6.93 8.47 -2.82
N THR A 66 6.92 8.41 -1.48
CA THR A 66 7.38 7.25 -0.72
C THR A 66 6.53 6.01 -1.00
N LEU A 67 5.19 6.16 -1.02
CA LEU A 67 4.30 5.05 -1.36
C LEU A 67 4.48 4.57 -2.80
N VAL A 68 4.72 5.48 -3.76
CA VAL A 68 4.99 5.10 -5.15
C VAL A 68 6.29 4.31 -5.26
N GLN A 69 7.33 4.72 -4.54
CA GLN A 69 8.59 3.97 -4.47
C GLN A 69 8.40 2.58 -3.86
N LEU A 70 7.62 2.45 -2.79
CA LEU A 70 7.28 1.16 -2.20
C LEU A 70 6.50 0.27 -3.17
N ALA A 71 5.56 0.84 -3.93
CA ALA A 71 4.81 0.10 -4.96
C ALA A 71 5.73 -0.43 -6.08
N ARG A 72 6.75 0.33 -6.48
CA ARG A 72 7.74 -0.07 -7.51
C ARG A 72 8.67 -1.21 -7.09
N GLN A 73 8.71 -1.58 -5.81
CA GLN A 73 9.66 -2.60 -5.36
C GLN A 73 9.26 -3.99 -5.91
N PRO A 74 10.15 -4.63 -6.70
CA PRO A 74 9.80 -5.84 -7.45
C PRO A 74 9.49 -7.02 -6.53
N GLU A 75 10.19 -7.14 -5.40
CA GLU A 75 10.02 -8.22 -4.43
C GLU A 75 10.00 -7.70 -3.00
N ALA A 76 8.92 -7.01 -2.63
CA ALA A 76 8.60 -6.82 -1.23
C ALA A 76 8.15 -8.17 -0.66
N ALA A 77 8.91 -8.71 0.30
CA ALA A 77 8.73 -10.06 0.87
C ALA A 77 7.32 -10.34 1.46
N ASN A 78 6.49 -9.30 1.62
CA ASN A 78 5.22 -9.34 2.37
C ASN A 78 4.06 -8.65 1.64
N ASP A 79 3.97 -8.77 0.31
CA ASP A 79 2.95 -8.06 -0.51
C ASP A 79 2.96 -6.53 -0.33
N GLY A 80 4.04 -5.96 0.21
CA GLY A 80 4.14 -4.54 0.54
C GLY A 80 3.94 -3.62 -0.65
N SER A 81 4.34 -4.06 -1.85
CA SER A 81 4.08 -3.35 -3.10
C SER A 81 2.59 -3.30 -3.45
N ILE A 82 1.87 -4.42 -3.26
CA ILE A 82 0.42 -4.50 -3.44
C ILE A 82 -0.30 -3.62 -2.41
N LEU A 83 0.10 -3.69 -1.14
CA LEU A 83 -0.49 -2.87 -0.07
C LEU A 83 -0.28 -1.37 -0.35
N ALA A 84 0.93 -0.97 -0.77
CA ALA A 84 1.23 0.41 -1.14
C ALA A 84 0.39 0.87 -2.34
N ALA A 85 0.22 0.01 -3.36
CA ALA A 85 -0.63 0.31 -4.51
C ALA A 85 -2.11 0.48 -4.11
N VAL A 86 -2.63 -0.36 -3.22
CA VAL A 86 -4.00 -0.24 -2.71
C VAL A 86 -4.19 1.05 -1.92
N ALA A 87 -3.23 1.40 -1.05
CA ALA A 87 -3.24 2.66 -0.30
C ALA A 87 -3.22 3.88 -1.24
N LEU A 88 -2.33 3.89 -2.25
CA LEU A 88 -2.27 4.93 -3.27
C LEU A 88 -3.58 5.06 -4.05
N CYS A 89 -4.20 3.94 -4.41
CA CYS A 89 -5.48 3.97 -5.11
C CYS A 89 -6.55 4.66 -4.27
N ARG A 90 -6.62 4.43 -2.95
CA ARG A 90 -7.55 5.11 -2.04
C ARG A 90 -7.26 6.61 -1.94
N VAL A 91 -5.99 6.97 -1.79
CA VAL A 91 -5.52 8.36 -1.78
C VAL A 91 -5.95 9.09 -3.05
N PHE A 92 -5.60 8.56 -4.23
CA PHE A 92 -5.94 9.22 -5.49
C PHE A 92 -7.44 9.21 -5.79
N SER A 93 -8.16 8.15 -5.44
CA SER A 93 -9.63 8.14 -5.53
C SER A 93 -10.24 9.27 -4.69
N ARG A 94 -9.72 9.50 -3.48
CA ARG A 94 -10.18 10.59 -2.62
C ARG A 94 -9.85 11.95 -3.22
N LEU A 95 -8.61 12.15 -3.68
CA LEU A 95 -8.16 13.39 -4.31
C LEU A 95 -8.93 13.73 -5.60
N LEU A 96 -9.31 12.72 -6.39
CA LEU A 96 -10.18 12.88 -7.55
C LEU A 96 -11.59 13.30 -7.12
N ALA A 97 -12.17 12.61 -6.14
CA ALA A 97 -13.52 12.88 -5.66
C ALA A 97 -13.67 14.25 -4.98
N THR A 98 -12.63 14.72 -4.28
CA THR A 98 -12.60 16.07 -3.68
C THR A 98 -12.28 17.17 -4.68
N GLY A 99 -11.79 16.81 -5.87
CA GLY A 99 -11.33 17.78 -6.87
C GLY A 99 -9.99 18.44 -6.54
N ASP A 100 -9.20 17.88 -5.62
CA ASP A 100 -7.89 18.43 -5.23
C ASP A 100 -6.89 18.42 -6.40
N MET A 101 -7.13 17.61 -7.44
CA MET A 101 -6.33 17.56 -8.67
C MET A 101 -6.95 18.34 -9.84
N ALA A 102 -8.07 19.03 -9.63
CA ALA A 102 -8.66 19.92 -10.61
C ALA A 102 -8.00 21.31 -10.55
N LYS A 103 -7.85 21.98 -11.70
CA LYS A 103 -7.36 23.37 -11.76
C LYS A 103 -8.57 24.32 -11.85
N PRO A 104 -9.06 24.90 -10.74
CA PRO A 104 -10.13 25.90 -10.82
C PRO A 104 -9.64 27.18 -11.53
N LYS A 105 -10.56 27.88 -12.19
CA LYS A 105 -10.27 29.19 -12.79
C LYS A 105 -9.92 30.18 -11.66
N GLY A 106 -8.73 30.78 -11.71
CA GLY A 106 -8.26 31.72 -10.69
C GLY A 106 -7.38 31.13 -9.59
N MET A 107 -6.92 29.89 -9.74
CA MET A 107 -5.97 29.26 -8.81
C MET A 107 -4.65 30.04 -8.71
N GLY A 108 -4.14 30.20 -7.49
CA GLY A 108 -2.83 30.81 -7.25
C GLY A 108 -1.68 29.94 -7.78
N GLU A 109 -0.56 30.56 -8.15
CA GLU A 109 0.58 29.85 -8.76
C GLU A 109 1.11 28.70 -7.88
N ALA A 110 1.24 28.93 -6.57
CA ALA A 110 1.66 27.89 -5.63
C ALA A 110 0.73 26.67 -5.60
N GLU A 111 -0.58 26.89 -5.65
CA GLU A 111 -1.55 25.79 -5.70
C GLU A 111 -1.53 25.09 -7.06
N ALA A 112 -1.31 25.83 -8.15
CA ALA A 112 -1.18 25.26 -9.48
C ALA A 112 0.05 24.34 -9.59
N VAL A 113 1.15 24.68 -8.92
CA VAL A 113 2.34 23.81 -8.79
C VAL A 113 2.00 22.53 -8.05
N VAL A 114 1.29 22.60 -6.92
CA VAL A 114 0.87 21.42 -6.15
C VAL A 114 -0.02 20.51 -6.99
N VAL A 115 -1.01 21.06 -7.70
CA VAL A 115 -1.89 20.28 -8.59
C VAL A 115 -1.09 19.62 -9.72
N SER A 116 -0.14 20.34 -10.30
CA SER A 116 0.74 19.78 -11.35
C SER A 116 1.56 18.61 -10.81
N TRP A 117 2.12 18.76 -9.61
CA TRP A 117 2.88 17.73 -8.93
C TRP A 117 2.03 16.49 -8.61
N LEU A 118 0.81 16.68 -8.10
CA LEU A 118 -0.12 15.57 -7.82
C LEU A 118 -0.49 14.80 -9.09
N ARG A 119 -0.73 15.50 -10.20
CA ARG A 119 -1.01 14.87 -11.50
C ARG A 119 0.17 14.07 -12.03
N GLU A 120 1.39 14.54 -11.79
CA GLU A 120 2.60 13.82 -12.14
C GLU A 120 2.75 12.55 -11.31
N ARG A 121 2.52 12.62 -10.00
CA ARG A 121 2.54 11.43 -9.13
C ARG A 121 1.43 10.44 -9.46
N TYR A 122 0.26 10.92 -9.85
CA TYR A 122 -0.83 10.07 -10.33
C TYR A 122 -0.44 9.34 -11.62
N ARG A 123 0.17 10.06 -12.57
CA ARG A 123 0.71 9.46 -13.80
C ARG A 123 1.74 8.38 -13.50
N GLU A 124 2.68 8.70 -12.62
CA GLU A 124 3.71 7.76 -12.17
C GLU A 124 3.09 6.49 -11.57
N PHE A 125 2.07 6.64 -10.73
CA PHE A 125 1.35 5.51 -10.14
C PHE A 125 0.60 4.67 -11.18
N MET A 126 -0.07 5.31 -12.15
CA MET A 126 -0.74 4.60 -13.24
C MET A 126 0.25 3.80 -14.10
N ASP A 127 1.45 4.35 -14.34
CA ASP A 127 2.51 3.63 -15.03
C ASP A 127 2.99 2.42 -14.21
N VAL A 128 3.09 2.51 -12.88
CA VAL A 128 3.38 1.34 -12.03
C VAL A 128 2.31 0.26 -12.16
N LEU A 129 1.02 0.63 -12.13
CA LEU A 129 -0.05 -0.36 -12.26
C LEU A 129 -0.07 -1.04 -13.63
N LEU A 130 0.11 -0.26 -14.69
CA LEU A 130 -0.01 -0.72 -16.07
C LEU A 130 1.25 -1.44 -16.57
N ASP A 131 2.42 -0.85 -16.32
CA ASP A 131 3.67 -1.30 -16.93
C ASP A 131 4.45 -2.25 -16.00
N ASP A 132 4.32 -2.13 -14.67
CA ASP A 132 5.01 -3.00 -13.72
C ASP A 132 4.11 -4.13 -13.18
N PHE A 133 2.88 -3.85 -12.74
CA PHE A 133 2.04 -4.86 -12.09
C PHE A 133 1.29 -5.74 -13.09
N LEU A 134 0.64 -5.15 -14.08
CA LEU A 134 -0.17 -5.89 -15.05
C LEU A 134 0.67 -6.82 -15.95
N THR A 135 1.92 -6.44 -16.21
CA THR A 135 2.88 -7.25 -16.99
C THR A 135 3.71 -8.19 -16.13
N SER A 136 3.56 -8.14 -14.80
CA SER A 136 4.34 -8.97 -13.88
C SER A 136 4.00 -10.45 -14.01
N ASN A 137 4.94 -11.33 -13.66
CA ASN A 137 4.69 -12.78 -13.61
C ASN A 137 3.88 -13.24 -12.39
N GLN A 138 3.40 -12.31 -11.54
CA GLN A 138 2.67 -12.62 -10.31
C GLN A 138 1.17 -12.38 -10.53
N PRO A 139 0.33 -13.45 -10.62
CA PRO A 139 -1.11 -13.29 -10.92
C PRO A 139 -1.86 -12.41 -9.93
N SER A 140 -1.44 -12.40 -8.65
CA SER A 140 -2.00 -11.53 -7.62
C SER A 140 -1.81 -10.04 -7.94
N LYS A 141 -0.60 -9.64 -8.39
CA LYS A 141 -0.31 -8.26 -8.81
C LYS A 141 -1.13 -7.87 -10.04
N GLN A 142 -1.23 -8.76 -11.03
CA GLN A 142 -1.95 -8.48 -12.27
C GLN A 142 -3.45 -8.25 -12.01
N SER A 143 -4.12 -9.15 -11.28
CA SER A 143 -5.55 -9.04 -10.96
C SER A 143 -5.85 -7.82 -10.09
N VAL A 144 -4.99 -7.53 -9.11
CA VAL A 144 -5.11 -6.31 -8.30
C VAL A 144 -4.94 -5.07 -9.18
N ALA A 145 -3.94 -5.01 -10.05
CA ALA A 145 -3.71 -3.86 -10.92
C ALA A 145 -4.89 -3.59 -11.84
N LEU A 146 -5.46 -4.62 -12.48
CA LEU A 146 -6.65 -4.47 -13.30
C LEU A 146 -7.81 -3.85 -12.50
N THR A 147 -8.05 -4.36 -11.29
CA THR A 147 -9.09 -3.86 -10.40
C THR A 147 -8.85 -2.39 -9.99
N LEU A 148 -7.60 -2.05 -9.62
CA LEU A 148 -7.23 -0.70 -9.20
C LEU A 148 -7.32 0.32 -10.35
N VAL A 149 -6.81 -0.03 -11.54
CA VAL A 149 -6.89 0.82 -12.74
C VAL A 149 -8.34 1.11 -13.09
N MET A 150 -9.20 0.08 -13.16
CA MET A 150 -10.62 0.27 -13.49
C MET A 150 -11.35 1.11 -12.43
N ARG A 151 -10.97 1.00 -11.16
CA ARG A 151 -11.51 1.86 -10.10
C ARG A 151 -11.10 3.32 -10.29
N LEU A 152 -9.84 3.59 -10.64
CA LEU A 152 -9.35 4.95 -10.87
C LEU A 152 -9.97 5.57 -12.13
N VAL A 153 -10.09 4.80 -13.22
CA VAL A 153 -10.80 5.21 -14.44
C VAL A 153 -12.25 5.62 -14.11
N LYS A 154 -12.93 4.84 -13.27
CA LYS A 154 -14.29 5.16 -12.81
C LYS A 154 -14.36 6.44 -11.97
N GLU A 155 -13.38 6.72 -11.11
CA GLU A 155 -13.38 7.96 -10.34
C GLU A 155 -12.99 9.17 -11.21
N GLU A 156 -12.08 9.00 -12.16
CA GLU A 156 -11.68 10.03 -13.11
C GLU A 156 -12.84 10.43 -14.04
N SER A 157 -13.63 9.45 -14.51
CA SER A 157 -14.80 9.71 -15.35
C SER A 157 -15.92 10.47 -14.63
N LYS A 158 -15.99 10.39 -13.30
CA LYS A 158 -16.91 11.21 -12.49
C LYS A 158 -16.36 12.62 -12.24
N ALA A 159 -15.06 12.74 -12.07
CA ALA A 159 -14.42 14.00 -11.72
C ALA A 159 -14.31 14.96 -12.92
N GLU A 160 -14.11 14.43 -14.13
CA GLU A 160 -13.97 15.23 -15.36
C GLU A 160 -15.26 15.19 -16.19
N LYS A 161 -15.92 16.35 -16.34
CA LYS A 161 -17.14 16.48 -17.18
C LYS A 161 -16.91 16.09 -18.64
N ASP A 162 -15.69 16.31 -19.12
CA ASP A 162 -15.21 15.94 -20.44
C ASP A 162 -14.12 14.88 -20.29
N TYR A 163 -14.40 13.77 -19.60
CA TYR A 163 -13.46 12.65 -19.50
C TYR A 163 -12.90 12.38 -20.89
N LYS A 164 -11.59 12.62 -21.07
CA LYS A 164 -10.95 12.52 -22.37
C LYS A 164 -10.78 11.06 -22.72
N LEU A 165 -11.90 10.43 -23.13
CA LEU A 165 -12.04 9.04 -23.57
C LEU A 165 -10.92 8.62 -24.55
N LYS A 166 -10.40 9.56 -25.34
CA LYS A 166 -9.32 9.31 -26.31
C LYS A 166 -7.90 9.32 -25.74
N ASN A 167 -7.64 10.05 -24.65
CA ASN A 167 -6.30 10.23 -24.08
C ASN A 167 -6.20 9.77 -22.61
N GLY A 168 -7.22 9.06 -22.12
CA GLY A 168 -7.28 8.55 -20.75
C GLY A 168 -6.46 7.26 -20.57
N TRP A 169 -6.52 6.72 -19.36
CA TRP A 169 -5.82 5.49 -18.99
C TRP A 169 -6.47 4.21 -19.54
N LEU A 170 -7.78 4.26 -19.80
CA LEU A 170 -8.53 3.11 -20.32
C LEU A 170 -8.01 2.63 -21.70
N PRO A 171 -7.77 3.50 -22.70
CA PRO A 171 -7.09 3.11 -23.93
C PRO A 171 -5.73 2.44 -23.72
N LYS A 172 -4.87 2.98 -22.82
CA LYS A 172 -3.56 2.39 -22.51
C LYS A 172 -3.73 0.99 -21.90
N LEU A 173 -4.66 0.82 -20.96
CA LEU A 173 -5.01 -0.48 -20.39
C LEU A 173 -5.43 -1.48 -21.49
N ILE A 174 -6.34 -1.08 -22.38
CA ILE A 174 -6.82 -1.94 -23.46
C ILE A 174 -5.67 -2.37 -24.37
N GLN A 175 -4.78 -1.45 -24.75
CA GLN A 175 -3.61 -1.78 -25.57
C GLN A 175 -2.69 -2.79 -24.90
N ILE A 176 -2.44 -2.66 -23.59
CA ILE A 176 -1.63 -3.62 -22.83
C ILE A 176 -2.34 -4.96 -22.76
N LEU A 177 -3.64 -4.99 -22.44
CA LEU A 177 -4.40 -6.24 -22.45
C LEU A 177 -4.34 -6.92 -23.81
N LEU A 178 -4.42 -6.18 -24.92
CA LEU A 178 -4.31 -6.70 -26.29
C LEU A 178 -2.91 -7.17 -26.69
N SER A 179 -1.85 -6.75 -25.98
CA SER A 179 -0.49 -7.25 -26.20
C SER A 179 -0.15 -8.50 -25.38
N LEU A 180 -0.94 -8.82 -24.34
CA LEU A 180 -0.81 -10.05 -23.57
C LEU A 180 -1.10 -11.32 -24.41
N PRO A 181 -0.70 -12.52 -23.95
CA PRO A 181 -1.06 -13.78 -24.62
C PRO A 181 -2.59 -13.98 -24.73
N LEU A 182 -3.02 -14.82 -25.69
CA LEU A 182 -4.45 -15.11 -25.90
C LEU A 182 -5.11 -15.77 -24.70
N ASP A 183 -4.39 -16.64 -23.99
CA ASP A 183 -4.87 -17.40 -22.83
C ASP A 183 -4.62 -16.68 -21.50
N ASP A 184 -4.40 -15.36 -21.53
CA ASP A 184 -4.09 -14.57 -20.34
C ASP A 184 -5.35 -14.34 -19.48
N LEU A 185 -5.27 -14.75 -18.20
CA LEU A 185 -6.38 -14.66 -17.24
C LEU A 185 -6.89 -13.23 -17.03
N ASN A 186 -6.04 -12.21 -17.22
CA ASN A 186 -6.45 -10.81 -17.05
C ASN A 186 -7.36 -10.35 -18.19
N ARG A 187 -7.27 -10.97 -19.37
CA ARG A 187 -8.22 -10.72 -20.47
C ARG A 187 -9.59 -11.24 -20.14
N ASP A 188 -9.66 -12.48 -19.67
CA ASP A 188 -10.92 -13.11 -19.27
C ASP A 188 -11.56 -12.35 -18.12
N GLU A 189 -10.76 -11.97 -17.11
CA GLU A 189 -11.21 -11.15 -15.99
C GLU A 189 -11.75 -9.79 -16.48
N PHE A 190 -11.05 -9.12 -17.39
CA PHE A 190 -11.50 -7.85 -17.97
C PHE A 190 -12.81 -8.02 -18.74
N VAL A 191 -12.91 -9.09 -19.54
CA VAL A 191 -14.08 -9.36 -20.37
C VAL A 191 -15.32 -9.62 -19.50
N ASP A 192 -15.19 -10.46 -18.49
CA ASP A 192 -16.31 -10.89 -17.65
C ASP A 192 -16.76 -9.81 -16.67
N LYS A 193 -15.82 -9.09 -16.05
CA LYS A 193 -16.15 -8.08 -15.03
C LYS A 193 -16.50 -6.73 -15.63
N TYR A 194 -15.91 -6.36 -16.76
CA TYR A 194 -16.03 -4.99 -17.28
C TYR A 194 -16.60 -4.94 -18.69
N PHE A 195 -15.99 -5.61 -19.66
CA PHE A 195 -16.42 -5.51 -21.06
C PHE A 195 -17.86 -5.97 -21.26
N LYS A 196 -18.28 -7.12 -20.72
CA LYS A 196 -19.66 -7.60 -20.90
C LYS A 196 -20.70 -6.74 -20.18
N GLN A 197 -20.30 -6.05 -19.11
CA GLN A 197 -21.22 -5.36 -18.19
C GLN A 197 -21.46 -3.89 -18.54
N PHE A 198 -20.50 -3.22 -19.20
CA PHE A 198 -20.52 -1.77 -19.36
C PHE A 198 -20.37 -1.34 -20.83
N ASP A 199 -21.37 -0.62 -21.36
CA ASP A 199 -21.45 -0.23 -22.78
C ASP A 199 -20.40 0.80 -23.19
N ASP A 200 -20.07 1.73 -22.30
CA ASP A 200 -19.02 2.72 -22.45
C ASP A 200 -17.64 2.05 -22.58
N ILE A 201 -17.37 1.04 -21.74
CA ILE A 201 -16.16 0.22 -21.83
C ILE A 201 -16.12 -0.53 -23.16
N ARG A 202 -17.20 -1.17 -23.59
CA ARG A 202 -17.26 -1.86 -24.91
C ARG A 202 -16.96 -0.91 -26.04
N PHE A 203 -17.66 0.22 -26.07
CA PHE A 203 -17.51 1.23 -27.11
C PHE A 203 -16.07 1.75 -27.15
N GLN A 204 -15.48 2.06 -26.00
CA GLN A 204 -14.09 2.53 -25.93
C GLN A 204 -13.08 1.46 -26.35
N THR A 205 -13.30 0.20 -25.96
CA THR A 205 -12.48 -0.93 -26.40
C THR A 205 -12.50 -1.05 -27.92
N PHE A 206 -13.68 -1.01 -28.54
CA PHE A 206 -13.77 -1.05 -30.01
C PHE A 206 -13.17 0.19 -30.68
N GLN A 207 -13.22 1.37 -30.07
CA GLN A 207 -12.51 2.54 -30.60
C GLN A 207 -11.00 2.39 -30.53
N THR A 208 -10.48 1.73 -29.50
CA THR A 208 -9.04 1.59 -29.26
C THR A 208 -8.39 0.52 -30.14
N ILE A 209 -9.17 -0.49 -30.57
CA ILE A 209 -8.71 -1.58 -31.46
C ILE A 209 -8.56 -1.13 -32.93
N LYS A 210 -9.15 0.02 -33.29
CA LYS A 210 -9.14 0.52 -34.67
C LYS A 210 -7.76 0.91 -35.20
#